data_AF-R1EGZ3-F1
#
_entry.id   AF-R1EGZ3-F1
#
_cell.length_a   1.000
_cell.length_b   1.000
_cell.length_c   1.000
_cell.angle_alpha   90.00
_cell.angle_beta   90.00
_cell.angle_gamma   90.00
#
_symmetry.space_group_name_H-M   'P 1'
#
loop_
_entity.id
_entity.type
_entity.pdbx_description
1 polymer ?
#
loop_
_entity_poly.entity_id
_entity_poly.type
_entity_poly.pdbx_seq_one_letter_code
_entity_poly.pdbx_strand_id
1 'polypeptide(L)'
;MQTEKLLTAEKATPQPHWPMRCIAAAALVGVGGTLLAGTGSLPPFHPRHTGNCPGSAAAYELSHDFFGGGGSFFDEAQWQYFTLPDPTGGPTSYLSHADALESGLLEEGDGWAVLRGGTRDASDASNPLRRSVRIHSRDAWDGREQGFLLEVGYTHVPHGCGVWPALWMYCDGSDLADAADGRCGPWPQNGEIDLLEFANEFFSKTSLHFGADAQCRLNATAVQECGPFLDKNGMGFDCATEYFPAATDSLFPHPWAGPRYGCAPNRYDAWPTPKEINAAPGTFVFEWSSSSMKVWNFPRSAVPADLAAGSPEPSTWDVGRMWSYYPLQGCPTAREQLRPLNLVINIAYCGDWAGGDWERQFDDGWVGRGFLFNWMQQLLGESCASKWGDFGGERSGGVGKLTQSGARQACNAFINARESDAGVAEEAYFNFTRLRVYTARGAARR
;
A
#
# COMPACT_ATOMS: atom_id res chain seq x y z
N MET A 1 -56.26 12.41 60.25
CA MET A 1 -56.39 10.95 60.05
C MET A 1 -55.83 10.66 58.67
N GLN A 2 -54.50 10.61 58.48
CA GLN A 2 -53.58 9.52 58.84
C GLN A 2 -54.09 8.14 58.42
N THR A 3 -53.45 7.59 57.37
CA THR A 3 -52.62 6.39 57.51
C THR A 3 -51.55 6.38 56.42
N GLU A 4 -50.31 6.42 56.87
CA GLU A 4 -49.05 6.27 56.12
C GLU A 4 -48.83 4.81 55.73
N LYS A 5 -48.08 4.57 54.66
CA LYS A 5 -47.09 3.49 54.62
C LYS A 5 -45.88 3.90 53.77
N LEU A 6 -44.76 3.96 54.46
CA LEU A 6 -43.42 4.27 54.00
C LEU A 6 -42.91 3.21 53.02
N LEU A 7 -42.21 3.66 51.97
CA LEU A 7 -41.16 2.89 51.30
C LEU A 7 -39.89 3.73 51.29
N THR A 8 -38.88 3.20 51.96
CA THR A 8 -37.56 3.76 52.20
C THR A 8 -36.71 3.76 50.94
N ALA A 9 -36.02 4.87 50.69
CA ALA A 9 -34.94 4.98 49.72
C ALA A 9 -33.64 4.44 50.32
N GLU A 10 -32.98 3.52 49.62
CA GLU A 10 -31.59 3.12 49.91
C GLU A 10 -30.72 3.41 48.68
N LYS A 11 -29.62 4.14 48.94
CA LYS A 11 -28.56 4.48 47.99
C LYS A 11 -27.75 3.22 47.66
N ALA A 12 -27.55 2.93 46.38
CA ALA A 12 -26.58 1.94 45.92
C ALA A 12 -25.33 2.64 45.35
N THR A 13 -24.19 2.47 46.02
CA THR A 13 -22.84 2.72 45.50
C THR A 13 -22.28 1.48 44.80
N PRO A 14 -21.42 1.62 43.79
CA PRO A 14 -20.94 0.50 42.97
C PRO A 14 -19.72 -0.21 43.58
N GLN A 15 -19.59 -1.52 43.33
CA GLN A 15 -18.40 -2.34 43.60
C GLN A 15 -18.14 -3.31 42.43
N PRO A 16 -16.88 -3.76 42.22
CA PRO A 16 -16.31 -4.12 40.93
C PRO A 16 -16.36 -5.62 40.61
N HIS A 17 -16.44 -5.97 39.33
CA HIS A 17 -16.31 -7.35 38.84
C HIS A 17 -14.93 -7.61 38.23
N TRP A 18 -14.25 -8.65 38.72
CA TRP A 18 -13.04 -9.27 38.18
C TRP A 18 -13.38 -10.69 37.62
N PRO A 19 -12.55 -11.27 36.75
CA PRO A 19 -13.00 -12.07 35.60
C PRO A 19 -13.08 -13.59 35.86
N MET A 20 -13.99 -14.27 35.15
CA MET A 20 -14.07 -15.74 35.09
C MET A 20 -13.37 -16.30 33.83
N ARG A 21 -12.19 -16.87 34.09
CA ARG A 21 -11.61 -18.13 33.58
C ARG A 21 -12.22 -18.77 32.31
N CYS A 22 -11.43 -18.80 31.24
CA CYS A 22 -11.56 -19.74 30.12
C CYS A 22 -11.27 -21.18 30.57
N ILE A 23 -12.19 -22.11 30.25
CA ILE A 23 -11.99 -23.56 30.40
C ILE A 23 -11.43 -24.08 29.07
N ALA A 24 -10.18 -24.56 29.08
CA ALA A 24 -9.59 -25.29 27.97
C ALA A 24 -9.98 -26.77 28.06
N ALA A 25 -10.68 -27.29 27.06
CA ALA A 25 -10.89 -28.72 26.87
C ALA A 25 -9.72 -29.30 26.06
N ALA A 26 -8.84 -30.05 26.72
CA ALA A 26 -7.78 -30.83 26.08
C ALA A 26 -8.31 -32.22 25.72
N ALA A 27 -8.34 -32.55 24.43
CA ALA A 27 -8.53 -33.93 23.97
C ALA A 27 -7.15 -34.61 23.87
N LEU A 28 -6.94 -35.62 24.71
CA LEU A 28 -5.77 -36.50 24.72
C LEU A 28 -5.92 -37.56 23.61
N VAL A 29 -5.01 -37.55 22.63
CA VAL A 29 -4.66 -38.75 21.86
C VAL A 29 -3.17 -39.00 22.09
N GLY A 30 -2.88 -40.00 22.91
CA GLY A 30 -1.52 -40.47 23.16
C GLY A 30 -1.11 -41.53 22.15
N VAL A 31 0.02 -41.32 21.48
CA VAL A 31 0.88 -42.39 20.97
C VAL A 31 2.31 -42.04 21.35
N GLY A 32 2.91 -42.92 22.16
CA GLY A 32 4.23 -42.73 22.74
C GLY A 32 5.37 -42.85 21.73
N GLY A 33 6.36 -42.00 21.91
CA GLY A 33 7.67 -42.08 21.25
C GLY A 33 8.66 -41.22 22.04
N THR A 34 9.61 -41.88 22.68
CA THR A 34 10.59 -41.33 23.62
C THR A 34 11.46 -40.24 22.96
N LEU A 35 11.33 -38.99 23.40
CA LEU A 35 12.23 -37.89 23.00
C LEU A 35 13.18 -37.57 24.16
N LEU A 36 14.46 -37.82 23.95
CA LEU A 36 15.56 -37.35 24.78
C LEU A 36 15.53 -35.81 24.80
N ALA A 37 15.38 -35.23 25.99
CA ALA A 37 15.43 -33.79 26.20
C ALA A 37 16.86 -33.28 26.01
N GLY A 38 17.19 -32.84 24.79
CA GLY A 38 18.33 -31.97 24.53
C GLY A 38 17.91 -30.52 24.73
N THR A 39 18.44 -29.87 25.76
CA THR A 39 18.33 -28.42 25.97
C THR A 39 19.22 -27.69 24.96
N GLY A 40 18.75 -27.61 23.71
CA GLY A 40 19.33 -26.76 22.67
C GLY A 40 18.32 -25.67 22.34
N SER A 41 18.46 -24.50 22.97
CA SER A 41 17.86 -23.28 22.45
C SER A 41 18.43 -23.04 21.06
N LEU A 42 17.65 -23.32 20.01
CA LEU A 42 17.98 -22.91 18.66
C LEU A 42 18.08 -21.37 18.67
N PRO A 43 19.22 -20.78 18.28
CA PRO A 43 19.30 -19.34 18.14
C PRO A 43 18.29 -18.91 17.07
N PRO A 44 17.64 -17.74 17.21
CA PRO A 44 16.82 -17.20 16.14
C PRO A 44 17.70 -17.06 14.90
N PHE A 45 17.30 -17.73 13.81
CA PHE A 45 17.93 -17.59 12.50
C PHE A 45 17.61 -16.19 11.96
N HIS A 46 18.31 -15.17 12.45
CA HIS A 46 18.50 -13.92 11.73
C HIS A 46 19.86 -14.05 11.07
N PRO A 47 19.96 -14.53 9.82
CA PRO A 47 21.18 -14.29 9.07
C PRO A 47 21.34 -12.77 9.01
N ARG A 48 22.32 -12.24 9.76
CA ARG A 48 22.83 -10.90 9.53
C ARG A 48 23.43 -10.94 8.13
N HIS A 49 22.62 -10.64 7.12
CA HIS A 49 23.11 -10.37 5.78
C HIS A 49 23.93 -9.09 5.89
N THR A 50 25.23 -9.24 6.07
CA THR A 50 26.22 -8.16 6.13
C THR A 50 26.79 -7.87 4.73
N GLY A 51 26.05 -8.24 3.67
CA GLY A 51 26.45 -7.98 2.29
C GLY A 51 25.77 -6.73 1.76
N ASN A 52 26.54 -5.87 1.09
CA ASN A 52 25.97 -4.82 0.25
C ASN A 52 25.08 -5.46 -0.82
N CYS A 53 23.82 -5.05 -0.89
CA CYS A 53 22.95 -5.40 -2.00
C CYS A 53 23.49 -4.75 -3.29
N PRO A 54 23.75 -5.49 -4.38
CA PRO A 54 24.39 -4.95 -5.59
C PRO A 54 23.63 -3.76 -6.20
N GLY A 55 24.35 -2.79 -6.74
CA GLY A 55 23.74 -1.67 -7.49
C GLY A 55 23.20 -0.51 -6.64
N SER A 56 23.50 -0.46 -5.33
CA SER A 56 23.25 0.74 -4.51
C SER A 56 24.35 1.77 -4.72
N ALA A 57 23.97 3.05 -4.84
CA ALA A 57 24.93 4.13 -4.96
C ALA A 57 25.67 4.36 -3.64
N ALA A 58 26.90 4.84 -3.76
CA ALA A 58 27.72 5.19 -2.60
C ALA A 58 27.26 6.51 -1.95
N ALA A 59 26.70 7.45 -2.72
CA ALA A 59 26.22 8.72 -2.17
C ALA A 59 25.20 9.41 -3.07
N TYR A 60 24.23 10.05 -2.42
CA TYR A 60 23.23 10.92 -3.02
C TYR A 60 23.36 12.36 -2.48
N GLU A 61 22.80 13.33 -3.22
CA GLU A 61 22.65 14.73 -2.80
C GLU A 61 21.19 15.19 -2.95
N LEU A 62 20.76 16.07 -2.04
CA LEU A 62 19.38 16.56 -2.02
C LEU A 62 19.06 17.33 -3.31
N SER A 63 17.97 16.94 -3.97
CA SER A 63 17.43 17.59 -5.16
C SER A 63 16.15 18.37 -4.83
N HIS A 64 15.22 17.76 -4.10
CA HIS A 64 13.95 18.38 -3.70
C HIS A 64 13.62 18.05 -2.25
N ASP A 65 13.03 19.02 -1.55
CA ASP A 65 12.47 18.86 -0.21
C ASP A 65 11.03 19.39 -0.23
N PHE A 66 10.06 18.48 -0.16
CA PHE A 66 8.66 18.81 0.02
C PHE A 66 8.44 18.93 1.54
N PHE A 67 8.66 20.13 2.07
CA PHE A 67 8.58 20.37 3.50
C PHE A 67 7.15 20.72 3.92
N GLY A 68 6.71 20.14 5.03
CA GLY A 68 5.44 20.50 5.66
C GLY A 68 5.54 21.86 6.36
N GLY A 69 4.64 22.78 6.02
CA GLY A 69 4.46 24.06 6.70
C GLY A 69 4.64 25.27 5.78
N GLY A 70 3.92 26.37 6.07
CA GLY A 70 4.06 27.62 5.32
C GLY A 70 3.47 27.62 3.91
N GLY A 71 2.61 26.66 3.56
CA GLY A 71 1.95 26.59 2.26
C GLY A 71 2.71 25.79 1.21
N SER A 72 3.80 25.09 1.56
CA SER A 72 4.75 24.55 0.59
C SER A 72 4.52 23.10 0.21
N PHE A 73 4.10 22.23 1.14
CA PHE A 73 4.05 20.80 0.84
C PHE A 73 3.06 20.51 -0.28
N PHE A 74 1.91 21.18 -0.24
CA PHE A 74 0.81 20.98 -1.18
C PHE A 74 0.75 22.04 -2.29
N ASP A 75 1.80 22.85 -2.42
CA ASP A 75 1.86 23.97 -3.37
C ASP A 75 1.71 23.50 -4.82
N GLU A 76 0.88 24.20 -5.59
CA GLU A 76 0.62 23.90 -6.99
C GLU A 76 1.82 24.15 -7.92
N ALA A 77 2.90 24.78 -7.46
CA ALA A 77 4.17 24.85 -8.16
C ALA A 77 4.96 23.54 -8.07
N GLN A 78 4.67 22.69 -7.08
CA GLN A 78 5.30 21.37 -6.93
C GLN A 78 4.39 20.24 -7.42
N TRP A 79 3.07 20.42 -7.29
CA TRP A 79 2.07 19.40 -7.59
C TRP A 79 1.08 19.81 -8.66
N GLN A 80 0.59 18.82 -9.39
CA GLN A 80 -0.62 18.89 -10.19
C GLN A 80 -1.73 18.11 -9.50
N TYR A 81 -2.92 18.69 -9.45
CA TYR A 81 -4.10 18.05 -8.86
C TYR A 81 -4.92 17.38 -9.95
N PHE A 82 -5.08 16.07 -9.82
CA PHE A 82 -5.91 15.29 -10.73
C PHE A 82 -7.38 15.46 -10.33
N THR A 83 -8.23 15.87 -11.27
CA THR A 83 -9.67 16.10 -11.00
C THR A 83 -10.57 15.34 -11.98
N LEU A 84 -10.00 14.40 -12.73
CA LEU A 84 -10.75 13.54 -13.66
C LEU A 84 -11.36 12.36 -12.89
N PRO A 85 -12.28 11.61 -13.51
CA PRO A 85 -12.78 10.36 -12.93
C PRO A 85 -11.65 9.40 -12.61
N ASP A 86 -11.80 8.65 -11.52
CA ASP A 86 -10.84 7.65 -11.09
C ASP A 86 -10.59 6.59 -12.18
N PRO A 87 -9.34 6.48 -12.72
CA PRO A 87 -9.02 5.49 -13.75
C PRO A 87 -9.26 4.04 -13.32
N THR A 88 -9.31 3.79 -12.00
CA THR A 88 -9.55 2.46 -11.43
C THR A 88 -11.04 2.14 -11.20
N GLY A 89 -11.94 3.04 -11.64
CA GLY A 89 -13.39 2.83 -11.59
C GLY A 89 -14.01 2.90 -10.20
N GLY A 90 -13.30 3.48 -9.22
CA GLY A 90 -13.80 3.72 -7.86
C GLY A 90 -14.81 4.88 -7.77
N PRO A 91 -15.65 4.93 -6.72
CA PRO A 91 -16.55 6.05 -6.47
C PRO A 91 -15.80 7.23 -5.82
N THR A 92 -14.69 7.65 -6.44
CA THR A 92 -13.79 8.69 -5.94
C THR A 92 -14.03 10.00 -6.70
N SER A 93 -14.18 11.10 -5.98
CA SER A 93 -14.20 12.46 -6.52
C SER A 93 -12.91 13.17 -6.12
N TYR A 94 -11.95 13.23 -7.04
CA TYR A 94 -10.69 13.94 -6.78
C TYR A 94 -10.88 15.45 -6.94
N LEU A 95 -10.48 16.19 -5.91
CA LEU A 95 -10.69 17.63 -5.82
C LEU A 95 -9.52 18.45 -6.36
N SER A 96 -9.82 19.68 -6.78
CA SER A 96 -8.79 20.70 -7.03
C SER A 96 -8.08 21.09 -5.72
N HIS A 97 -6.92 21.74 -5.82
CA HIS A 97 -6.20 22.24 -4.65
C HIS A 97 -7.07 23.13 -3.74
N ALA A 98 -7.79 24.09 -4.34
CA ALA A 98 -8.63 25.03 -3.61
C ALA A 98 -9.79 24.31 -2.90
N ASP A 99 -10.49 23.40 -3.59
CA ASP A 99 -11.61 22.65 -3.01
C ASP A 99 -11.13 21.67 -1.93
N ALA A 100 -9.93 21.11 -2.08
CA ALA A 100 -9.32 20.22 -1.11
C ALA A 100 -8.92 20.95 0.18
N LEU A 101 -8.38 22.17 0.07
CA LEU A 101 -8.13 23.05 1.22
C LEU A 101 -9.44 23.47 1.90
N GLU A 102 -10.44 23.92 1.13
CA GLU A 102 -11.75 24.31 1.68
C GLU A 102 -12.46 23.14 2.38
N SER A 103 -12.29 21.93 1.85
CA SER A 103 -12.86 20.70 2.41
C SER A 103 -12.01 20.10 3.56
N GLY A 104 -10.88 20.71 3.93
CA GLY A 104 -10.01 20.22 5.00
C GLY A 104 -9.32 18.89 4.70
N LEU A 105 -9.09 18.58 3.42
CA LEU A 105 -8.40 17.35 3.00
C LEU A 105 -6.89 17.49 3.02
N LEU A 106 -6.40 18.73 3.05
CA LEU A 106 -4.99 19.09 3.07
C LEU A 106 -4.71 19.94 4.30
N GLU A 107 -3.80 19.47 5.14
CA GLU A 107 -3.33 20.19 6.32
C GLU A 107 -1.81 20.07 6.39
N GLU A 108 -1.14 21.14 6.77
CA GLU A 108 0.31 21.08 7.00
C GLU A 108 0.71 22.03 8.14
N GLY A 109 1.84 21.72 8.76
CA GLY A 109 2.45 22.51 9.82
C GLY A 109 3.92 22.16 9.94
N ASP A 110 4.64 22.79 10.88
CA ASP A 110 6.10 22.72 11.00
C ASP A 110 6.67 21.29 10.96
N GLY A 111 7.06 20.83 9.78
CA GLY A 111 7.63 19.50 9.54
C GLY A 111 6.62 18.36 9.38
N TRP A 112 5.33 18.63 9.16
CA TRP A 112 4.34 17.59 8.85
C TRP A 112 3.33 18.03 7.79
N ALA A 113 2.80 17.07 7.05
CA ALA A 113 1.78 17.28 6.03
C ALA A 113 0.81 16.10 5.99
N VAL A 114 -0.48 16.41 5.96
CA VAL A 114 -1.60 15.46 5.98
C VAL A 114 -2.42 15.60 4.71
N LEU A 115 -2.60 14.47 4.03
CA LEU A 115 -3.55 14.30 2.92
C LEU A 115 -4.60 13.28 3.38
N ARG A 116 -5.87 13.67 3.40
CA ARG A 116 -6.98 12.91 3.99
C ARG A 116 -8.13 12.67 2.99
N GLY A 117 -8.83 11.56 3.19
CA GLY A 117 -10.10 11.27 2.55
C GLY A 117 -11.25 12.16 3.03
N GLY A 118 -12.10 12.60 2.12
CA GLY A 118 -13.19 13.51 2.43
C GLY A 118 -14.52 12.85 2.74
N THR A 119 -15.51 13.68 3.02
CA THR A 119 -16.91 13.28 3.14
C THR A 119 -17.48 12.90 1.77
N ARG A 120 -18.59 12.17 1.78
CA ARG A 120 -19.37 11.91 0.56
C ARG A 120 -19.84 13.22 -0.09
N ASP A 121 -19.73 13.28 -1.41
CA ASP A 121 -20.46 14.23 -2.25
C ASP A 121 -21.79 13.59 -2.66
N ALA A 122 -22.87 14.14 -2.12
CA ALA A 122 -24.23 13.65 -2.33
C ALA A 122 -25.00 14.46 -3.38
N SER A 123 -24.33 15.27 -4.21
CA SER A 123 -24.98 16.04 -5.27
C SER A 123 -25.71 15.14 -6.28
N ASP A 124 -25.20 13.93 -6.49
CA ASP A 124 -25.89 12.86 -7.20
C ASP A 124 -26.32 11.75 -6.22
N ALA A 125 -27.60 11.76 -5.87
CA ALA A 125 -28.15 10.75 -4.95
C ALA A 125 -28.17 9.33 -5.55
N SER A 126 -28.05 9.19 -6.87
CA SER A 126 -28.07 7.90 -7.57
C SER A 126 -26.69 7.25 -7.70
N ASN A 127 -25.63 8.06 -7.69
CA ASN A 127 -24.24 7.61 -7.71
C ASN A 127 -23.35 8.55 -6.88
N PRO A 128 -23.47 8.52 -5.54
CA PRO A 128 -22.64 9.36 -4.70
C PRO A 128 -21.16 9.01 -4.91
N LEU A 129 -20.32 10.04 -4.93
CA LEU A 129 -18.87 9.89 -4.94
C LEU A 129 -18.32 10.34 -3.59
N ARG A 130 -17.16 9.83 -3.18
CA ARG A 130 -16.47 10.31 -1.99
C ARG A 130 -15.30 11.21 -2.36
N ARG A 131 -15.24 12.37 -1.73
CA ARG A 131 -14.17 13.34 -1.97
C ARG A 131 -12.82 12.78 -1.58
N SER A 132 -11.80 13.10 -2.36
CA SER A 132 -10.43 12.69 -2.12
C SER A 132 -9.46 13.61 -2.85
N VAL A 133 -8.17 13.29 -2.75
CA VAL A 133 -7.09 14.00 -3.43
C VAL A 133 -6.19 12.97 -4.13
N ARG A 134 -5.77 13.33 -5.36
CA ARG A 134 -4.69 12.69 -6.11
C ARG A 134 -3.78 13.79 -6.62
N ILE A 135 -2.54 13.79 -6.13
CA ILE A 135 -1.50 14.76 -6.53
C ILE A 135 -0.38 14.05 -7.28
N HIS A 136 0.14 14.72 -8.30
CA HIS A 136 1.25 14.28 -9.14
C HIS A 136 2.36 15.31 -9.04
N SER A 137 3.60 14.88 -8.84
CA SER A 137 4.72 15.82 -8.88
C SER A 137 4.80 16.43 -10.28
N ARG A 138 5.14 17.72 -10.35
CA ARG A 138 5.44 18.35 -11.65
C ARG A 138 6.73 17.84 -12.25
N ASP A 139 7.71 17.61 -11.40
CA ASP A 139 8.98 17.01 -11.79
C ASP A 139 8.81 15.50 -11.99
N ALA A 140 9.54 14.98 -12.97
CA ALA A 140 9.68 13.56 -13.23
C ALA A 140 11.16 13.18 -13.12
N TRP A 141 11.46 12.02 -12.53
CA TRP A 141 12.84 11.60 -12.29
C TRP A 141 13.20 10.35 -13.06
N ASP A 142 14.46 10.25 -13.49
CA ASP A 142 14.98 9.10 -14.23
C ASP A 142 16.15 8.45 -13.50
N GLY A 143 15.86 7.42 -12.71
CA GLY A 143 16.90 6.70 -11.97
C GLY A 143 17.91 5.96 -12.87
N ARG A 144 17.60 5.73 -14.16
CA ARG A 144 18.54 5.04 -15.07
C ARG A 144 19.75 5.88 -15.42
N GLU A 145 19.59 7.19 -15.51
CA GLU A 145 20.64 8.10 -15.98
C GLU A 145 21.34 8.82 -14.81
N GLN A 146 20.57 9.29 -13.83
CA GLN A 146 21.10 10.14 -12.74
C GLN A 146 21.12 9.49 -11.37
N GLY A 147 20.55 8.28 -11.24
CA GLY A 147 20.21 7.70 -9.94
C GLY A 147 19.14 8.52 -9.22
N PHE A 148 18.20 7.85 -8.60
CA PHE A 148 17.09 8.49 -7.91
C PHE A 148 16.89 7.85 -6.54
N LEU A 149 16.67 8.68 -5.52
CA LEU A 149 16.28 8.21 -4.20
C LEU A 149 15.15 9.07 -3.64
N LEU A 150 14.07 8.42 -3.24
CA LEU A 150 12.92 9.02 -2.56
C LEU A 150 12.92 8.60 -1.09
N GLU A 151 12.92 9.57 -0.18
CA GLU A 151 12.75 9.38 1.25
C GLU A 151 11.35 9.84 1.66
N VAL A 152 10.57 8.95 2.28
CA VAL A 152 9.22 9.25 2.79
C VAL A 152 9.14 8.89 4.26
N GLY A 153 9.26 9.90 5.13
CA GLY A 153 9.02 9.76 6.56
C GLY A 153 7.53 9.90 6.88
N TYR A 154 6.99 9.04 7.73
CA TYR A 154 5.56 9.04 8.07
C TYR A 154 5.29 8.74 9.54
N THR A 155 4.13 9.20 10.02
CA THR A 155 3.54 8.74 11.29
C THR A 155 2.27 7.92 11.09
N HIS A 156 1.64 8.05 9.92
CA HIS A 156 0.38 7.38 9.60
C HIS A 156 0.25 7.16 8.09
N VAL A 157 -0.32 6.03 7.70
CA VAL A 157 -0.76 5.71 6.34
C VAL A 157 -2.27 5.38 6.37
N PRO A 158 -3.05 5.70 5.32
CA PRO A 158 -4.49 5.48 5.31
C PRO A 158 -4.82 4.01 5.46
N HIS A 159 -5.97 3.65 6.05
CA HIS A 159 -6.54 2.30 5.91
C HIS A 159 -8.03 2.26 6.21
N GLY A 160 -8.63 1.09 5.98
CA GLY A 160 -10.00 0.81 6.35
C GLY A 160 -10.80 0.30 5.17
N CYS A 161 -12.00 -0.19 5.46
CA CYS A 161 -12.85 -0.80 4.44
C CYS A 161 -13.20 0.19 3.33
N GLY A 162 -13.02 -0.25 2.09
CA GLY A 162 -13.28 0.53 0.88
C GLY A 162 -12.18 1.53 0.55
N VAL A 163 -11.12 1.67 1.35
CA VAL A 163 -10.00 2.59 1.11
C VAL A 163 -8.92 1.90 0.26
N TRP A 164 -8.39 2.58 -0.74
CA TRP A 164 -7.27 2.12 -1.58
C TRP A 164 -6.25 3.26 -1.73
N PRO A 165 -5.32 3.42 -0.78
CA PRO A 165 -4.29 4.43 -0.87
C PRO A 165 -3.09 3.94 -1.68
N ALA A 166 -2.40 4.89 -2.32
CA ALA A 166 -1.16 4.60 -3.04
C ALA A 166 -0.15 5.76 -2.90
N LEU A 167 1.11 5.39 -2.67
CA LEU A 167 2.30 6.19 -2.93
C LEU A 167 3.11 5.42 -3.99
N TRP A 168 3.24 6.00 -5.18
CA TRP A 168 3.70 5.28 -6.36
C TRP A 168 4.32 6.23 -7.37
N MET A 169 4.96 5.68 -8.39
CA MET A 169 5.51 6.47 -9.49
C MET A 169 5.18 5.83 -10.82
N TYR A 170 4.87 6.64 -11.83
CA TYR A 170 4.49 6.14 -13.16
C TYR A 170 4.67 7.21 -14.24
N CYS A 171 4.38 6.84 -15.49
CA CYS A 171 4.37 7.72 -16.66
C CYS A 171 3.24 7.29 -17.60
N ASP A 172 2.25 8.17 -17.80
CA ASP A 172 1.07 7.93 -18.63
C ASP A 172 0.66 9.16 -19.45
N GLY A 173 0.82 9.09 -20.77
CA GLY A 173 0.47 10.17 -21.68
C GLY A 173 -1.03 10.51 -21.74
N SER A 174 -1.89 9.75 -21.04
CA SER A 174 -3.31 10.05 -20.87
C SER A 174 -3.63 10.91 -19.63
N ASP A 175 -2.68 11.04 -18.70
CA ASP A 175 -2.84 11.84 -17.48
C ASP A 175 -2.42 13.31 -17.70
N LEU A 176 -3.00 14.23 -16.93
CA LEU A 176 -2.81 15.68 -17.06
C LEU A 176 -1.33 16.11 -16.96
N ALA A 177 -0.54 15.45 -16.11
CA ALA A 177 0.87 15.80 -15.91
C ALA A 177 1.76 15.41 -17.09
N ASP A 178 1.48 14.27 -17.70
CA ASP A 178 2.33 13.59 -18.67
C ASP A 178 1.88 13.83 -20.13
N ALA A 179 0.59 14.10 -20.33
CA ALA A 179 0.06 14.52 -21.62
C ALA A 179 0.65 15.87 -22.09
N ALA A 180 1.06 16.72 -21.14
CA ALA A 180 1.53 18.08 -21.43
C ALA A 180 2.93 18.14 -22.06
N ASP A 181 3.82 17.21 -21.72
CA ASP A 181 5.22 17.21 -22.19
C ASP A 181 5.49 16.19 -23.33
N GLY A 182 4.55 15.28 -23.59
CA GLY A 182 4.66 14.24 -24.62
C GLY A 182 5.72 13.17 -24.35
N ARG A 183 6.23 13.09 -23.12
CA ARG A 183 7.23 12.11 -22.68
C ARG A 183 6.67 10.69 -22.62
N CYS A 184 5.40 10.58 -22.26
CA CYS A 184 4.72 9.33 -21.95
C CYS A 184 3.78 8.89 -23.08
N GLY A 185 3.78 7.59 -23.37
CA GLY A 185 2.74 6.91 -24.11
C GLY A 185 1.64 6.40 -23.17
N PRO A 186 0.64 5.65 -23.68
CA PRO A 186 -0.48 5.19 -22.86
C PRO A 186 0.01 4.22 -21.78
N TRP A 187 -0.50 4.38 -20.56
CA TRP A 187 -0.29 3.40 -19.50
C TRP A 187 -0.73 1.98 -19.90
N PRO A 188 -0.04 0.91 -19.46
CA PRO A 188 1.15 0.87 -18.59
C PRO A 188 2.49 0.86 -19.37
N GLN A 189 2.53 1.35 -20.61
CA GLN A 189 3.68 1.14 -21.50
C GLN A 189 4.98 1.78 -21.03
N ASN A 190 4.91 2.80 -20.17
CA ASN A 190 6.07 3.57 -19.74
C ASN A 190 6.49 3.39 -18.28
N GLY A 191 6.01 2.31 -17.66
CA GLY A 191 6.42 1.88 -16.34
C GLY A 191 5.59 2.48 -15.21
N GLU A 192 5.37 1.65 -14.19
CA GLU A 192 4.77 2.02 -12.91
C GLU A 192 5.44 1.22 -11.80
N ILE A 193 5.72 1.88 -10.67
CA ILE A 193 6.29 1.29 -9.46
C ILE A 193 5.49 1.75 -8.24
N ASP A 194 4.83 0.80 -7.59
CA ASP A 194 4.07 1.03 -6.37
C ASP A 194 5.00 0.87 -5.17
N LEU A 195 5.12 1.89 -4.33
CA LEU A 195 6.03 1.91 -3.19
C LEU A 195 5.31 1.59 -1.88
N LEU A 196 4.07 2.04 -1.77
CA LEU A 196 3.16 1.72 -0.69
C LEU A 196 1.76 1.68 -1.27
N GLU A 197 1.23 0.46 -1.45
CA GLU A 197 -0.10 0.25 -2.01
C GLU A 197 -0.76 -0.95 -1.34
N PHE A 198 -2.04 -0.78 -1.00
CA PHE A 198 -2.88 -1.83 -0.45
C PHE A 198 -4.35 -1.44 -0.62
N ALA A 199 -5.21 -2.43 -0.45
CA ALA A 199 -6.64 -2.28 -0.56
C ALA A 199 -7.30 -2.69 0.75
N ASN A 200 -8.24 -1.89 1.24
CA ASN A 200 -8.95 -2.12 2.47
C ASN A 200 -8.03 -2.22 3.71
N GLU A 201 -8.01 -3.38 4.37
CA GLU A 201 -7.16 -3.76 5.50
C GLU A 201 -6.13 -4.83 5.06
N PHE A 202 -5.95 -5.01 3.75
CA PHE A 202 -5.06 -6.01 3.19
C PHE A 202 -3.60 -5.61 3.35
N PHE A 203 -2.72 -6.58 3.20
CA PHE A 203 -1.29 -6.37 3.33
C PHE A 203 -0.74 -5.46 2.23
N SER A 204 0.14 -4.53 2.62
CA SER A 204 0.88 -3.66 1.69
C SER A 204 1.87 -4.45 0.87
N LYS A 205 2.05 -4.06 -0.38
CA LYS A 205 3.12 -4.56 -1.25
C LYS A 205 3.71 -3.44 -2.08
N THR A 206 4.89 -3.69 -2.61
CA THR A 206 5.45 -2.94 -3.74
C THR A 206 5.29 -3.77 -5.00
N SER A 207 5.03 -3.14 -6.14
CA SER A 207 4.88 -3.83 -7.43
C SER A 207 5.45 -3.02 -8.58
N LEU A 208 5.97 -3.71 -9.59
CA LEU A 208 6.51 -3.12 -10.81
C LEU A 208 5.71 -3.60 -12.01
N HIS A 209 5.28 -2.64 -12.81
CA HIS A 209 4.36 -2.82 -13.92
C HIS A 209 4.94 -2.25 -15.21
N PHE A 210 4.88 -3.05 -16.28
CA PHE A 210 5.18 -2.64 -17.64
C PHE A 210 4.05 -3.01 -18.60
N GLY A 211 4.11 -2.48 -19.81
CA GLY A 211 3.27 -2.86 -20.94
C GLY A 211 3.20 -4.38 -21.19
N ALA A 212 2.11 -4.80 -21.86
CA ALA A 212 1.87 -6.20 -22.22
C ALA A 212 2.97 -6.83 -23.11
N ASP A 213 3.70 -5.99 -23.86
CA ASP A 213 4.82 -6.37 -24.74
C ASP A 213 6.18 -6.40 -24.03
N ALA A 214 6.22 -6.04 -22.74
CA ALA A 214 7.44 -6.00 -21.96
C ALA A 214 8.11 -7.37 -21.88
N GLN A 215 9.39 -7.40 -22.25
CA GLN A 215 10.29 -8.51 -21.96
C GLN A 215 10.99 -8.19 -20.65
N CYS A 216 10.28 -8.33 -19.54
CA CYS A 216 10.83 -8.11 -18.21
C CYS A 216 10.36 -9.19 -17.25
N ARG A 217 11.20 -10.20 -17.06
CA ARG A 217 11.07 -11.16 -15.97
C ARG A 217 12.32 -11.10 -15.13
N LEU A 218 12.18 -10.75 -13.85
CA LEU A 218 13.32 -10.66 -12.96
C LEU A 218 13.97 -12.05 -12.80
N ASN A 219 15.29 -12.07 -12.70
CA ASN A 219 16.01 -13.32 -12.47
C ASN A 219 15.74 -13.79 -11.04
N ALA A 220 15.09 -14.96 -10.90
CA ALA A 220 14.70 -15.50 -9.59
C ALA A 220 15.88 -15.74 -8.63
N THR A 221 17.09 -15.98 -9.14
CA THR A 221 18.30 -16.11 -8.31
C THR A 221 18.80 -14.74 -7.88
N ALA A 222 18.89 -13.78 -8.81
CA ALA A 222 19.34 -12.43 -8.51
C ALA A 222 18.41 -11.75 -7.48
N VAL A 223 17.09 -11.96 -7.57
CA VAL A 223 16.13 -11.41 -6.60
C VAL A 223 16.48 -11.83 -5.17
N GLN A 224 17.06 -13.01 -4.93
CA GLN A 224 17.39 -13.48 -3.59
C GLN A 224 18.73 -12.96 -3.03
N GLU A 225 19.51 -12.19 -3.80
CA GLU A 225 20.83 -11.72 -3.38
C GLU A 225 20.79 -10.81 -2.14
N CYS A 226 19.67 -10.10 -1.94
CA CYS A 226 19.52 -9.10 -0.89
C CYS A 226 18.58 -9.54 0.24
N GLY A 227 18.04 -10.77 0.18
CA GLY A 227 17.08 -11.29 1.15
C GLY A 227 16.10 -12.30 0.54
N PRO A 228 15.25 -12.93 1.37
CA PRO A 228 14.22 -13.83 0.88
C PRO A 228 13.03 -13.03 0.34
N PHE A 229 12.88 -12.94 -0.98
CA PHE A 229 11.75 -12.25 -1.60
C PHE A 229 10.84 -13.22 -2.35
N LEU A 230 9.54 -13.09 -2.15
CA LEU A 230 8.53 -13.80 -2.93
C LEU A 230 7.82 -12.83 -3.86
N ASP A 231 7.45 -13.32 -5.04
CA ASP A 231 6.51 -12.61 -5.89
C ASP A 231 5.10 -12.68 -5.30
N LYS A 232 4.66 -11.61 -4.63
CA LYS A 232 3.34 -11.52 -4.00
C LYS A 232 2.19 -11.41 -5.00
N ASN A 233 2.48 -11.10 -6.27
CA ASN A 233 1.49 -11.15 -7.35
C ASN A 233 1.38 -12.55 -7.96
N GLY A 234 2.31 -13.46 -7.65
CA GLY A 234 2.29 -14.84 -8.16
C GLY A 234 2.52 -14.95 -9.67
N MET A 235 3.14 -13.95 -10.30
CA MET A 235 3.40 -13.87 -11.75
C MET A 235 4.73 -14.55 -12.14
N GLY A 236 5.45 -15.15 -11.18
CA GLY A 236 6.76 -15.74 -11.43
C GLY A 236 7.82 -14.70 -11.77
N PHE A 237 7.73 -13.53 -11.13
CA PHE A 237 8.56 -12.35 -11.35
C PHE A 237 8.44 -11.73 -12.75
N ASP A 238 7.37 -12.02 -13.49
CA ASP A 238 7.03 -11.35 -14.74
C ASP A 238 6.40 -9.98 -14.44
N CYS A 239 7.03 -8.91 -14.90
CA CYS A 239 6.62 -7.54 -14.62
C CYS A 239 5.70 -6.96 -15.71
N ALA A 240 5.37 -7.74 -16.75
CA ALA A 240 4.38 -7.32 -17.74
C ALA A 240 2.97 -7.25 -17.12
N THR A 241 2.19 -6.29 -17.58
CA THR A 241 0.84 -6.01 -17.07
C THR A 241 -0.16 -6.01 -18.20
N GLU A 242 -1.24 -6.77 -17.99
CA GLU A 242 -2.38 -6.91 -18.89
C GLU A 242 -3.57 -7.42 -18.07
N TYR A 243 -4.36 -6.49 -17.51
CA TYR A 243 -5.49 -6.83 -16.64
C TYR A 243 -6.64 -7.53 -17.39
N PHE A 244 -6.82 -7.21 -18.67
CA PHE A 244 -7.90 -7.73 -19.51
C PHE A 244 -7.32 -8.22 -20.83
N PRO A 245 -6.62 -9.36 -20.85
CA PRO A 245 -6.09 -9.89 -22.10
C PRO A 245 -7.24 -10.15 -23.06
N ALA A 246 -7.09 -9.70 -24.31
CA ALA A 246 -7.97 -10.17 -25.37
C ALA A 246 -7.90 -11.70 -25.39
N ALA A 247 -9.02 -12.40 -25.62
CA ALA A 247 -8.99 -13.84 -25.82
C ALA A 247 -8.05 -14.13 -27.01
N THR A 248 -6.81 -14.51 -26.75
CA THR A 248 -5.78 -14.53 -27.79
C THR A 248 -6.06 -15.69 -28.75
N ASP A 249 -6.18 -15.37 -30.04
CA ASP A 249 -5.67 -16.23 -31.09
C ASP A 249 -4.18 -16.50 -30.83
N SER A 250 -3.83 -17.77 -30.86
CA SER A 250 -2.72 -18.48 -30.20
C SER A 250 -1.29 -18.20 -30.69
N LEU A 251 -0.93 -16.99 -31.13
CA LEU A 251 0.37 -16.77 -31.78
C LEU A 251 1.56 -16.54 -30.85
N PHE A 252 1.36 -16.29 -29.55
CA PHE A 252 2.43 -16.23 -28.54
C PHE A 252 2.05 -17.07 -27.30
N PRO A 253 2.49 -18.33 -27.19
CA PRO A 253 2.23 -19.13 -26.00
C PRO A 253 3.05 -18.60 -24.83
N HIS A 254 2.46 -17.71 -24.03
CA HIS A 254 2.90 -17.48 -22.66
C HIS A 254 2.32 -18.58 -21.75
N PRO A 255 3.03 -19.01 -20.69
CA PRO A 255 2.57 -20.09 -19.80
C PRO A 255 1.31 -19.76 -18.99
N TRP A 256 0.79 -18.53 -19.10
CA TRP A 256 -0.38 -18.04 -18.38
C TRP A 256 -1.46 -17.61 -19.37
N ALA A 257 -2.59 -18.32 -19.42
CA ALA A 257 -3.77 -17.97 -20.21
C ALA A 257 -4.71 -17.01 -19.45
N GLY A 258 -4.16 -16.04 -18.72
CA GLY A 258 -4.88 -15.20 -17.78
C GLY A 258 -4.27 -13.81 -17.61
N PRO A 259 -4.91 -12.95 -16.80
CA PRO A 259 -4.45 -11.59 -16.58
C PRO A 259 -3.05 -11.55 -15.97
N ARG A 260 -2.29 -10.53 -16.33
CA ARG A 260 -0.93 -10.26 -15.83
C ARG A 260 -0.94 -9.00 -14.98
N TYR A 261 -0.37 -9.07 -13.78
CA TYR A 261 -0.47 -8.01 -12.77
C TYR A 261 0.89 -7.43 -12.37
N GLY A 262 1.90 -7.50 -13.25
CA GLY A 262 3.25 -7.10 -12.88
C GLY A 262 3.87 -7.96 -11.78
N CYS A 263 5.10 -7.64 -11.39
CA CYS A 263 5.89 -8.43 -10.45
C CYS A 263 5.98 -7.73 -9.09
N ALA A 264 5.93 -8.50 -8.00
CA ALA A 264 5.95 -7.95 -6.64
C ALA A 264 6.94 -8.72 -5.74
N PRO A 265 8.27 -8.67 -5.99
CA PRO A 265 9.31 -9.30 -5.16
C PRO A 265 9.42 -8.61 -3.79
N ASN A 266 8.54 -8.99 -2.87
CA ASN A 266 8.49 -8.46 -1.51
C ASN A 266 9.03 -9.50 -0.53
N ARG A 267 9.60 -9.00 0.57
CA ARG A 267 10.24 -9.82 1.59
C ARG A 267 9.26 -10.85 2.13
N TYR A 268 9.70 -12.10 2.27
CA TYR A 268 8.84 -13.20 2.70
C TYR A 268 8.26 -12.98 4.10
N ASP A 269 9.10 -12.48 5.01
CA ASP A 269 8.84 -12.26 6.43
C ASP A 269 8.39 -10.83 6.76
N ALA A 270 8.29 -9.94 5.77
CA ALA A 270 7.76 -8.58 5.94
C ALA A 270 6.68 -8.31 4.89
N TRP A 271 5.43 -8.59 5.28
CA TRP A 271 4.23 -8.27 4.51
C TRP A 271 3.21 -7.65 5.47
N PRO A 272 3.39 -6.39 5.87
CA PRO A 272 2.59 -5.81 6.94
C PRO A 272 1.25 -5.25 6.42
N THR A 273 0.23 -5.37 7.24
CA THR A 273 -1.01 -4.60 7.12
C THR A 273 -0.73 -3.12 7.38
N PRO A 274 -1.58 -2.20 6.90
CA PRO A 274 -1.43 -0.79 7.22
C PRO A 274 -1.49 -0.47 8.72
N LYS A 275 -2.23 -1.26 9.52
CA LYS A 275 -2.21 -1.14 10.99
C LYS A 275 -0.85 -1.46 11.58
N GLU A 276 -0.18 -2.50 11.09
CA GLU A 276 1.19 -2.83 11.51
C GLU A 276 2.18 -1.76 11.08
N ILE A 277 1.99 -1.14 9.91
CA ILE A 277 2.77 0.02 9.45
C ILE A 277 2.56 1.21 10.41
N ASN A 278 1.31 1.52 10.78
CA ASN A 278 0.97 2.60 11.71
C ASN A 278 1.44 2.35 13.15
N ALA A 279 1.53 1.07 13.56
CA ALA A 279 2.06 0.69 14.88
C ALA A 279 3.59 0.88 14.98
N ALA A 280 4.30 0.90 13.85
CA ALA A 280 5.74 1.07 13.78
C ALA A 280 6.12 2.16 12.74
N PRO A 281 5.73 3.41 12.96
CA PRO A 281 5.98 4.49 12.01
C PRO A 281 7.47 4.67 11.76
N GLY A 282 7.81 5.21 10.60
CA GLY A 282 9.17 5.15 10.12
C GLY A 282 9.41 5.92 8.84
N THR A 283 10.36 5.40 8.06
CA THR A 283 10.79 5.98 6.80
C THR A 283 10.85 4.91 5.72
N PHE A 284 10.05 5.09 4.67
CA PHE A 284 10.24 4.38 3.41
C PHE A 284 11.35 5.05 2.62
N VAL A 285 12.19 4.23 1.99
CA VAL A 285 13.15 4.73 1.01
C VAL A 285 13.07 3.90 -0.24
N PHE A 286 12.96 4.57 -1.39
CA PHE A 286 13.02 3.95 -2.70
C PHE A 286 14.28 4.43 -3.42
N GLU A 287 15.16 3.49 -3.78
CA GLU A 287 16.32 3.74 -4.63
C GLU A 287 16.06 3.16 -6.03
N TRP A 288 16.30 3.96 -7.06
CA TRP A 288 16.24 3.54 -8.45
C TRP A 288 17.53 3.90 -9.18
N SER A 289 18.17 2.88 -9.75
CA SER A 289 19.35 2.99 -10.61
C SER A 289 19.10 2.30 -11.96
N SER A 290 20.08 2.38 -12.87
CA SER A 290 20.02 1.65 -14.15
C SER A 290 20.00 0.12 -14.00
N SER A 291 20.48 -0.41 -12.88
CA SER A 291 20.57 -1.85 -12.65
C SER A 291 19.50 -2.42 -11.74
N SER A 292 18.88 -1.59 -10.90
CA SER A 292 17.96 -2.09 -9.88
C SER A 292 17.01 -1.03 -9.33
N MET A 293 15.91 -1.52 -8.76
CA MET A 293 15.08 -0.76 -7.84
C MET A 293 15.04 -1.46 -6.47
N LYS A 294 15.04 -0.68 -5.39
CA LYS A 294 15.06 -1.19 -4.01
C LYS A 294 14.17 -0.35 -3.12
N VAL A 295 13.44 -1.02 -2.23
CA VAL A 295 12.60 -0.36 -1.23
C VAL A 295 13.00 -0.82 0.16
N TRP A 296 13.24 0.11 1.08
CA TRP A 296 13.45 -0.14 2.50
C TRP A 296 12.31 0.45 3.32
N ASN A 297 12.06 -0.15 4.48
CA ASN A 297 11.29 0.48 5.55
C ASN A 297 12.08 0.43 6.85
N PHE A 298 12.43 1.61 7.34
CA PHE A 298 13.14 1.77 8.60
C PHE A 298 12.14 2.23 9.67
N PRO A 299 11.94 1.50 10.77
CA PRO A 299 11.27 2.08 11.93
C PRO A 299 12.09 3.28 12.42
N ARG A 300 11.46 4.27 13.07
CA ARG A 300 12.14 5.51 13.52
C ARG A 300 13.48 5.28 14.24
N SER A 301 13.59 4.22 15.05
CA SER A 301 14.81 3.89 15.82
C SER A 301 15.96 3.30 14.98
N ALA A 302 15.71 2.94 13.72
CA ALA A 302 16.66 2.30 12.82
C ALA A 302 16.89 3.08 11.52
N VAL A 303 16.43 4.33 11.46
CA VAL A 303 16.73 5.23 10.33
C VAL A 303 18.27 5.42 10.25
N PRO A 304 18.91 5.15 9.10
CA PRO A 304 20.34 5.33 8.93
C PRO A 304 20.79 6.77 9.22
N ALA A 305 21.96 6.94 9.85
CA ALA A 305 22.43 8.24 10.32
C ALA A 305 22.74 9.21 9.16
N ASP A 306 23.24 8.68 8.05
CA ASP A 306 23.50 9.37 6.79
C ASP A 306 22.20 9.86 6.12
N LEU A 307 21.14 9.05 6.15
CA LEU A 307 19.81 9.46 5.68
C LEU A 307 19.24 10.56 6.59
N ALA A 308 19.32 10.40 7.91
CA ALA A 308 18.87 11.41 8.87
C ALA A 308 19.60 12.75 8.70
N ALA A 309 20.88 12.72 8.31
CA ALA A 309 21.71 13.89 8.02
C ALA A 309 21.48 14.52 6.62
N GLY A 310 20.66 13.91 5.76
CA GLY A 310 20.39 14.40 4.41
C GLY A 310 21.51 14.12 3.40
N SER A 311 22.35 13.13 3.66
CA SER A 311 23.44 12.70 2.77
C SER A 311 23.45 11.18 2.60
N PRO A 312 22.40 10.58 2.00
CA PRO A 312 22.21 9.14 2.03
C PRO A 312 23.26 8.36 1.23
N GLU A 313 23.70 7.24 1.79
CA GLU A 313 24.66 6.27 1.27
C GLU A 313 24.04 4.85 1.35
N PRO A 314 23.08 4.50 0.46
CA PRO A 314 22.33 3.24 0.55
C PRO A 314 23.18 1.98 0.54
N SER A 315 24.39 2.06 -0.03
CA SER A 315 25.34 0.97 -0.02
C SER A 315 25.74 0.49 1.39
N THR A 316 25.57 1.30 2.45
CA THR A 316 25.90 0.90 3.83
C THR A 316 24.70 0.47 4.67
N TRP A 317 23.49 0.46 4.10
CA TRP A 317 22.26 0.22 4.86
C TRP A 317 22.03 -1.26 5.17
N ASP A 318 21.29 -1.50 6.25
CA ASP A 318 20.87 -2.84 6.67
C ASP A 318 19.90 -3.45 5.65
N VAL A 319 20.38 -4.40 4.86
CA VAL A 319 19.55 -5.18 3.90
C VAL A 319 18.47 -6.01 4.61
N GLY A 320 18.59 -6.24 5.92
CA GLY A 320 17.52 -6.79 6.76
C GLY A 320 16.25 -5.93 6.80
N ARG A 321 16.36 -4.63 6.45
CA ARG A 321 15.24 -3.67 6.39
C ARG A 321 14.68 -3.47 4.99
N MET A 322 15.25 -4.13 4.00
CA MET A 322 14.77 -4.08 2.62
C MET A 322 13.44 -4.83 2.52
N TRP A 323 12.41 -4.12 2.06
CA TRP A 323 11.10 -4.66 1.75
C TRP A 323 11.09 -5.33 0.38
N SER A 324 11.77 -4.75 -0.61
CA SER A 324 11.70 -5.26 -1.98
C SER A 324 12.97 -4.99 -2.78
N TYR A 325 13.26 -5.89 -3.73
CA TYR A 325 14.40 -5.81 -4.63
C TYR A 325 14.04 -6.24 -6.04
N TYR A 326 14.27 -5.36 -7.01
CA TYR A 326 14.02 -5.56 -8.43
C TYR A 326 15.35 -5.48 -9.19
N PRO A 327 16.07 -6.59 -9.42
CA PRO A 327 17.25 -6.61 -10.27
C PRO A 327 16.87 -6.57 -11.75
N LEU A 328 17.11 -5.43 -12.40
CA LEU A 328 16.65 -5.15 -13.77
C LEU A 328 17.53 -5.78 -14.87
N GLN A 329 18.59 -6.50 -14.51
CA GLN A 329 19.49 -7.17 -15.48
C GLN A 329 18.77 -8.21 -16.36
N GLY A 330 17.68 -8.81 -15.87
CA GLY A 330 16.83 -9.75 -16.62
C GLY A 330 15.72 -9.08 -17.45
N CYS A 331 15.70 -7.75 -17.50
CA CYS A 331 14.65 -6.97 -18.15
C CYS A 331 15.20 -6.12 -19.30
N PRO A 332 15.45 -6.72 -20.48
CA PRO A 332 16.03 -6.00 -21.61
C PRO A 332 15.21 -4.79 -22.08
N THR A 333 13.89 -4.78 -21.85
CA THR A 333 13.00 -3.67 -22.23
C THR A 333 12.80 -2.61 -21.14
N ALA A 334 13.26 -2.88 -19.91
CA ALA A 334 13.06 -1.94 -18.79
C ALA A 334 13.77 -0.61 -19.04
N ARG A 335 14.90 -0.60 -19.77
CA ARG A 335 15.58 0.64 -20.09
C ARG A 335 14.72 1.51 -21.00
N GLU A 336 14.08 0.98 -22.03
CA GLU A 336 13.30 1.78 -22.97
C GLU A 336 11.90 2.11 -22.44
N GLN A 337 11.33 1.21 -21.62
CA GLN A 337 9.99 1.35 -21.07
C GLN A 337 9.95 2.26 -19.83
N LEU A 338 10.89 2.16 -18.88
CA LEU A 338 10.93 3.09 -17.74
C LEU A 338 11.28 4.49 -18.21
N ARG A 339 10.28 5.32 -18.50
CA ARG A 339 10.52 6.75 -18.75
C ARG A 339 10.84 7.45 -17.42
N PRO A 340 11.28 8.73 -17.43
CA PRO A 340 11.21 9.51 -16.20
C PRO A 340 9.81 9.34 -15.59
N LEU A 341 9.69 9.18 -14.28
CA LEU A 341 8.41 8.89 -13.61
C LEU A 341 8.03 10.04 -12.67
N ASN A 342 6.75 10.35 -12.62
CA ASN A 342 6.17 11.31 -11.69
C ASN A 342 5.77 10.60 -10.40
N LEU A 343 5.98 11.24 -9.26
CA LEU A 343 5.53 10.76 -7.96
C LEU A 343 4.04 11.06 -7.79
N VAL A 344 3.28 10.07 -7.35
CA VAL A 344 1.84 10.19 -7.11
C VAL A 344 1.50 9.81 -5.67
N ILE A 345 0.62 10.60 -5.07
CA ILE A 345 0.00 10.32 -3.77
C ILE A 345 -1.52 10.43 -3.95
N ASN A 346 -2.25 9.36 -3.65
CA ASN A 346 -3.70 9.40 -3.68
C ASN A 346 -4.36 8.48 -2.67
N ILE A 347 -5.64 8.75 -2.42
CA ILE A 347 -6.55 7.83 -1.73
C ILE A 347 -7.72 7.57 -2.69
N ALA A 348 -7.72 6.41 -3.34
CA ALA A 348 -8.87 5.92 -4.10
C ALA A 348 -9.83 5.18 -3.16
N TYR A 349 -11.03 4.90 -3.65
CA TYR A 349 -11.99 4.06 -2.95
C TYR A 349 -12.47 2.92 -3.83
N CYS A 350 -12.70 1.75 -3.23
CA CYS A 350 -13.26 0.58 -3.88
C CYS A 350 -12.60 0.26 -5.24
N GLY A 351 -13.28 0.55 -6.35
CA GLY A 351 -12.73 0.38 -7.68
C GLY A 351 -12.30 -1.05 -7.98
N ASP A 352 -11.33 -1.17 -8.88
CA ASP A 352 -10.91 -2.45 -9.40
C ASP A 352 -10.37 -3.42 -8.34
N TRP A 353 -9.57 -2.90 -7.40
CA TRP A 353 -8.93 -3.69 -6.35
C TRP A 353 -9.73 -3.73 -5.04
N ALA A 354 -9.88 -2.62 -4.31
CA ALA A 354 -10.57 -2.64 -3.01
C ALA A 354 -12.03 -3.11 -3.11
N GLY A 355 -12.73 -2.75 -4.19
CA GLY A 355 -14.08 -3.22 -4.48
C GLY A 355 -14.10 -4.67 -4.97
N GLY A 356 -13.11 -5.08 -5.77
CA GLY A 356 -12.94 -6.46 -6.21
C GLY A 356 -12.66 -7.44 -5.06
N ASP A 357 -11.98 -6.96 -4.01
CA ASP A 357 -11.60 -7.75 -2.84
C ASP A 357 -12.53 -7.55 -1.63
N TRP A 358 -13.63 -6.81 -1.80
CA TRP A 358 -14.58 -6.45 -0.74
C TRP A 358 -15.07 -7.65 0.09
N GLU A 359 -15.39 -8.76 -0.57
CA GLU A 359 -15.84 -10.00 0.07
C GLU A 359 -14.73 -11.02 0.30
N ARG A 360 -13.62 -10.89 -0.45
CA ARG A 360 -12.54 -11.90 -0.49
C ARG A 360 -11.64 -11.90 0.73
N GLN A 361 -11.88 -11.01 1.68
CA GLN A 361 -11.05 -10.94 2.88
C GLN A 361 -11.10 -12.20 3.74
N PHE A 362 -12.00 -13.18 3.47
CA PHE A 362 -12.05 -14.43 4.24
C PHE A 362 -12.35 -15.73 3.48
N ASP A 363 -12.47 -15.73 2.13
CA ASP A 363 -12.87 -16.94 1.40
C ASP A 363 -11.92 -17.34 0.24
N ASP A 364 -11.22 -18.46 0.51
CA ASP A 364 -10.63 -19.48 -0.35
C ASP A 364 -10.70 -19.39 -1.90
N GLY A 365 -9.54 -19.57 -2.55
CA GLY A 365 -9.51 -19.91 -3.99
C GLY A 365 -8.15 -19.98 -4.68
N TRP A 366 -7.16 -19.20 -4.24
CA TRP A 366 -5.80 -19.28 -4.81
C TRP A 366 -4.96 -20.32 -4.05
N VAL A 367 -5.14 -21.59 -4.41
CA VAL A 367 -4.33 -22.69 -3.88
C VAL A 367 -2.97 -22.67 -4.56
N GLY A 368 -1.95 -22.18 -3.84
CA GLY A 368 -0.58 -22.20 -4.34
C GLY A 368 0.50 -21.70 -3.39
N ARG A 369 0.52 -22.22 -2.14
CA ARG A 369 1.49 -21.98 -1.04
C ARG A 369 1.13 -20.87 -0.05
N GLY A 370 0.27 -21.21 0.91
CA GLY A 370 0.03 -20.38 2.11
C GLY A 370 -1.02 -20.95 3.07
N PHE A 371 -1.19 -22.28 3.14
CA PHE A 371 -2.34 -22.93 3.80
C PHE A 371 -2.44 -22.68 5.33
N LEU A 372 -1.34 -22.27 5.99
CA LEU A 372 -1.33 -21.96 7.42
C LEU A 372 -1.67 -20.48 7.73
N PHE A 373 -1.51 -19.58 6.76
CA PHE A 373 -1.58 -18.13 6.99
C PHE A 373 -3.01 -17.57 6.91
N ASN A 374 -3.89 -18.16 6.08
CA ASN A 374 -5.29 -17.74 5.99
C ASN A 374 -6.11 -18.10 7.25
N TRP A 375 -5.68 -19.11 8.00
CA TRP A 375 -6.41 -19.57 9.18
C TRP A 375 -6.25 -18.62 10.38
N MET A 376 -5.14 -17.88 10.49
CA MET A 376 -4.94 -16.91 11.57
C MET A 376 -5.74 -15.61 11.36
N GLN A 377 -5.95 -15.17 10.12
CA GLN A 377 -6.87 -14.06 9.87
C GLN A 377 -8.31 -14.47 10.21
N GLN A 378 -8.75 -15.67 9.80
CA GLN A 378 -10.09 -16.21 10.10
C GLN A 378 -10.45 -16.23 11.59
N LEU A 379 -9.45 -16.20 12.48
CA LEU A 379 -9.67 -16.24 13.93
C LEU A 379 -9.67 -14.85 14.61
N LEU A 380 -9.29 -13.77 13.91
CA LEU A 380 -9.04 -12.46 14.56
C LEU A 380 -9.57 -11.22 13.82
N GLY A 381 -10.18 -11.33 12.63
CA GLY A 381 -10.66 -10.15 11.89
C GLY A 381 -12.02 -10.35 11.23
N GLU A 382 -12.90 -9.36 11.38
CA GLU A 382 -14.14 -9.22 10.60
C GLU A 382 -13.80 -8.77 9.17
N SER A 383 -14.33 -9.46 8.16
CA SER A 383 -14.31 -8.99 6.76
C SER A 383 -14.94 -7.61 6.64
N CYS A 384 -14.48 -6.81 5.67
CA CYS A 384 -15.15 -5.55 5.36
C CYS A 384 -16.65 -5.74 5.06
N ALA A 385 -17.02 -6.84 4.40
CA ALA A 385 -18.41 -7.21 4.22
C ALA A 385 -19.14 -7.54 5.54
N SER A 386 -18.48 -8.14 6.52
CA SER A 386 -19.09 -8.43 7.83
C SER A 386 -19.31 -7.17 8.65
N LYS A 387 -18.35 -6.23 8.66
CA LYS A 387 -18.50 -4.90 9.27
C LYS A 387 -19.70 -4.15 8.68
N TRP A 388 -19.92 -4.23 7.35
CA TRP A 388 -21.09 -3.61 6.72
C TRP A 388 -22.43 -4.18 7.18
N GLY A 389 -22.50 -5.50 7.42
CA GLY A 389 -23.68 -6.14 8.00
C GLY A 389 -24.06 -5.56 9.36
N ASP A 390 -23.08 -5.06 10.13
CA ASP A 390 -23.29 -4.43 11.44
C ASP A 390 -23.76 -2.96 11.33
N PHE A 391 -23.56 -2.31 10.18
CA PHE A 391 -24.04 -0.95 9.90
C PHE A 391 -25.45 -0.92 9.26
N GLY A 392 -26.16 -2.05 9.22
CA GLY A 392 -27.57 -2.10 8.82
C GLY A 392 -27.80 -2.12 7.31
N GLY A 393 -26.76 -2.33 6.48
CA GLY A 393 -26.96 -2.66 5.07
C GLY A 393 -27.68 -4.01 4.92
N GLU A 394 -28.66 -4.11 4.02
CA GLU A 394 -29.24 -5.40 3.68
C GLU A 394 -28.12 -6.32 3.20
N ARG A 395 -27.81 -7.38 3.97
CA ARG A 395 -27.15 -8.56 3.42
C ARG A 395 -28.10 -9.06 2.34
N SER A 396 -27.79 -8.81 1.07
CA SER A 396 -28.50 -9.46 -0.03
C SER A 396 -28.57 -10.94 0.28
N GLY A 397 -29.81 -11.44 0.46
CA GLY A 397 -30.07 -12.68 1.17
C GLY A 397 -29.28 -13.88 0.63
N GLY A 398 -28.84 -14.72 1.57
CA GLY A 398 -28.15 -15.97 1.30
C GLY A 398 -26.64 -15.86 1.48
N VAL A 399 -26.06 -16.82 2.20
CA VAL A 399 -24.61 -17.04 2.28
C VAL A 399 -24.13 -17.56 0.91
N GLY A 400 -24.16 -16.70 -0.11
CA GLY A 400 -23.75 -16.98 -1.47
C GLY A 400 -22.77 -15.92 -1.95
N LYS A 401 -21.65 -16.34 -2.56
CA LYS A 401 -20.59 -15.46 -3.08
C LYS A 401 -21.19 -14.41 -4.02
N LEU A 402 -20.97 -13.11 -3.80
CA LEU A 402 -21.36 -12.10 -4.79
C LEU A 402 -20.52 -12.28 -6.05
N THR A 403 -21.08 -11.89 -7.19
CA THR A 403 -20.28 -11.66 -8.40
C THR A 403 -19.27 -10.54 -8.14
N GLN A 404 -18.17 -10.47 -8.90
CA GLN A 404 -17.19 -9.38 -8.78
C GLN A 404 -17.87 -7.99 -8.94
N SER A 405 -18.90 -7.90 -9.77
CA SER A 405 -19.74 -6.70 -9.90
C SER A 405 -20.55 -6.40 -8.63
N GLY A 406 -21.10 -7.42 -7.96
CA GLY A 406 -21.82 -7.27 -6.69
C GLY A 406 -20.91 -6.83 -5.54
N ALA A 407 -19.72 -7.41 -5.44
CA ALA A 407 -18.72 -7.03 -4.44
C ALA A 407 -18.31 -5.55 -4.56
N ARG A 408 -18.06 -5.07 -5.79
CA ARG A 408 -17.79 -3.66 -6.07
C ARG A 408 -18.97 -2.75 -5.70
N GLN A 409 -20.20 -3.15 -6.05
CA GLN A 409 -21.39 -2.37 -5.69
C GLN A 409 -21.58 -2.27 -4.17
N ALA A 410 -21.35 -3.37 -3.43
CA ALA A 410 -21.44 -3.37 -1.97
C ALA A 410 -20.36 -2.48 -1.33
N CYS A 411 -19.13 -2.52 -1.84
CA CYS A 411 -18.08 -1.59 -1.43
C CYS A 411 -18.48 -0.13 -1.68
N ASN A 412 -18.97 0.17 -2.89
CA ASN A 412 -19.38 1.53 -3.24
C ASN A 412 -20.53 2.02 -2.35
N ALA A 413 -21.47 1.14 -1.99
CA ALA A 413 -22.54 1.46 -1.05
C ALA A 413 -22.00 1.76 0.36
N PHE A 414 -21.07 0.93 0.86
CA PHE A 414 -20.42 1.15 2.16
C PHE A 414 -19.67 2.48 2.20
N ILE A 415 -18.78 2.68 1.23
CA ILE A 415 -17.88 3.84 1.28
C ILE A 415 -18.67 5.13 1.09
N ASN A 416 -19.83 5.13 0.45
CA ASN A 416 -20.68 6.31 0.32
C ASN A 416 -21.80 6.42 1.36
N ALA A 417 -21.88 5.46 2.29
CA ALA A 417 -22.78 5.54 3.44
C ALA A 417 -22.38 6.72 4.34
N ARG A 418 -23.36 7.36 4.99
CA ARG A 418 -23.05 8.43 5.95
C ARG A 418 -22.34 7.87 7.18
N GLU A 419 -22.65 6.62 7.51
CA GLU A 419 -22.11 5.85 8.61
C GLU A 419 -20.59 5.63 8.48
N SER A 420 -20.06 5.64 7.25
CA SER A 420 -18.62 5.51 7.01
C SER A 420 -17.86 6.84 7.09
N ASP A 421 -18.53 8.00 7.14
CA ASP A 421 -17.87 9.32 7.15
C ASP A 421 -16.88 9.47 8.31
N ALA A 422 -17.26 9.05 9.52
CA ALA A 422 -16.40 9.15 10.70
C ALA A 422 -15.17 8.23 10.58
N GLY A 423 -15.36 6.99 10.15
CA GLY A 423 -14.27 6.03 10.01
C GLY A 423 -13.29 6.42 8.90
N VAL A 424 -13.78 6.95 7.77
CA VAL A 424 -12.92 7.48 6.72
C VAL A 424 -12.16 8.70 7.22
N ALA A 425 -12.83 9.64 7.88
CA ALA A 425 -12.18 10.84 8.40
C ALA A 425 -11.09 10.50 9.42
N GLU A 426 -11.30 9.49 10.25
CA GLU A 426 -10.34 9.06 11.27
C GLU A 426 -9.16 8.27 10.68
N GLU A 427 -9.39 7.37 9.72
CA GLU A 427 -8.40 6.36 9.32
C GLU A 427 -7.83 6.55 7.90
N ALA A 428 -8.54 7.25 7.01
CA ALA A 428 -8.12 7.41 5.62
C ALA A 428 -7.23 8.65 5.43
N TYR A 429 -6.03 8.67 6.01
CA TYR A 429 -5.08 9.77 5.80
C TYR A 429 -3.62 9.35 5.82
N PHE A 430 -2.83 10.01 4.98
CA PHE A 430 -1.38 10.05 5.11
C PHE A 430 -1.00 11.13 6.13
N ASN A 431 0.00 10.86 6.96
CA ASN A 431 0.68 11.88 7.74
C ASN A 431 2.18 11.76 7.51
N PHE A 432 2.69 12.63 6.64
CA PHE A 432 4.08 12.72 6.28
C PHE A 432 4.83 13.60 7.27
N THR A 433 6.04 13.20 7.62
CA THR A 433 7.00 14.00 8.40
C THR A 433 8.18 14.47 7.55
N ARG A 434 8.31 13.90 6.35
CA ARG A 434 9.37 14.22 5.39
C ARG A 434 9.02 13.61 4.04
N LEU A 435 9.26 14.34 2.97
CA LEU A 435 9.25 13.82 1.62
C LEU A 435 10.38 14.48 0.84
N ARG A 436 11.43 13.73 0.52
CA ARG A 436 12.66 14.26 -0.10
C ARG A 436 13.09 13.42 -1.28
N VAL A 437 13.58 14.11 -2.30
CA VAL A 437 14.20 13.49 -3.47
C VAL A 437 15.67 13.82 -3.51
N TYR A 438 16.47 12.81 -3.82
CA TYR A 438 17.90 12.92 -4.00
C TYR A 438 18.33 12.35 -5.35
N THR A 439 19.43 12.86 -5.90
CA THR A 439 20.08 12.35 -7.12
C THR A 439 21.50 11.87 -6.80
N ALA A 440 22.04 10.91 -7.55
CA ALA A 440 23.37 10.40 -7.26
C ALA A 440 24.43 11.51 -7.43
N ARG A 441 25.40 11.59 -6.51
CA ARG A 441 26.45 12.63 -6.59
C ARG A 441 27.23 12.51 -7.89
N GLY A 442 27.46 13.65 -8.55
CA GLY A 442 28.19 13.70 -9.82
C GLY A 442 27.36 13.35 -11.05
N ALA A 443 26.06 13.11 -10.91
CA ALA A 443 25.15 13.08 -12.06
C ALA A 443 25.07 14.48 -12.69
N ALA A 444 25.19 14.55 -14.02
CA ALA A 444 25.00 15.81 -14.73
C ALA A 444 23.53 16.22 -14.66
N ARG A 445 23.23 17.36 -14.03
CA ARG A 445 21.89 17.98 -14.11
C ARG A 445 21.63 18.31 -15.59
N ARG A 446 20.56 17.75 -16.17
CA ARG A 446 20.12 18.08 -17.53
C ARG A 446 18.84 18.87 -17.51
#